data_AF-A0AAW6CK07-F1
#
_entry.id   AF-A0AAW6CK07-F1
#
_cell.length_a   1.000
_cell.length_b   1.000
_cell.length_c   1.000
_cell.angle_alpha   90.00
_cell.angle_beta   90.00
_cell.angle_gamma   90.00
#
_symmetry.space_group_name_H-M   'P 1'
#
loop_
_entity.id
_entity.type
_entity.pdbx_description
1 polymer ?
#
loop_
_entity_poly.entity_id
_entity_poly.type
_entity_poly.pdbx_seq_one_letter_code
_entity_poly.pdbx_strand_id
1 'polypeptide(L)'
;MSKYITKKRMKEAGIAGHVNIPYGTEVEEVDGLIIYKGAAVCAITSRNAHLHFAKNDDGKGLERGALTLAITFRLEKRDAGYQGRWDLVWEDPVCQKYRRPEHEDFFLWGHAFYEAPVEDLRHIAALIGARG
;
A
#
# COMPACT_ATOMS: atom_id res chain seq x y z
N MET A 1 -20.15 1.79 -4.23
CA MET A 1 -19.42 0.88 -3.32
C MET A 1 -17.96 0.98 -3.68
N SER A 2 -17.10 1.20 -2.68
CA SER A 2 -15.67 1.22 -2.93
C SER A 2 -15.14 -0.21 -3.01
N LYS A 3 -14.18 -0.42 -3.90
CA LYS A 3 -13.60 -1.73 -4.22
C LYS A 3 -12.12 -1.73 -3.92
N TYR A 4 -11.65 -2.88 -3.46
CA TYR A 4 -10.23 -3.20 -3.41
C TYR A 4 -9.96 -4.43 -4.25
N ILE A 5 -8.70 -4.61 -4.60
CA ILE A 5 -8.21 -5.83 -5.24
C ILE A 5 -7.06 -6.41 -4.43
N THR A 6 -6.99 -7.73 -4.41
CA THR A 6 -5.95 -8.46 -3.70
C THR A 6 -4.64 -8.41 -4.50
N LYS A 7 -3.72 -7.53 -4.10
CA LYS A 7 -2.39 -7.33 -4.72
C LYS A 7 -1.34 -8.35 -4.27
N LYS A 8 -1.60 -9.01 -3.14
CA LYS A 8 -0.78 -10.11 -2.62
C LYS A 8 -1.70 -11.11 -1.94
N ARG A 9 -1.62 -12.40 -2.31
CA ARG A 9 -2.46 -13.45 -1.71
C ARG A 9 -2.42 -13.35 -0.19
N MET A 10 -3.58 -13.27 0.44
CA MET A 10 -3.73 -13.28 1.89
C MET A 10 -4.06 -14.70 2.33
N LYS A 11 -3.18 -15.33 3.12
CA LYS A 11 -3.40 -16.66 3.68
C LYS A 11 -3.01 -16.66 5.16
N GLU A 12 -3.81 -15.97 5.95
CA GLU A 12 -3.55 -15.71 7.37
C GLU A 12 -4.85 -15.38 8.12
N ALA A 13 -4.74 -14.99 9.39
CA ALA A 13 -5.87 -14.59 10.21
C ALA A 13 -6.49 -13.27 9.75
N GLY A 14 -7.82 -13.27 9.58
CA GLY A 14 -8.67 -12.08 9.50
C GLY A 14 -9.58 -11.97 10.73
N ILE A 15 -10.41 -10.93 10.77
CA ILE A 15 -11.35 -10.65 11.87
C ILE A 15 -12.29 -11.84 12.11
N ALA A 16 -12.89 -12.38 11.04
CA ALA A 16 -13.83 -13.51 11.12
C ALA A 16 -13.15 -14.90 11.08
N GLY A 17 -11.82 -14.97 11.28
CA GLY A 17 -11.04 -16.20 11.23
C GLY A 17 -10.07 -16.26 10.04
N HIS A 18 -9.49 -17.43 9.81
CA HIS A 18 -8.45 -17.60 8.80
C HIS A 18 -9.02 -17.47 7.39
N VAL A 19 -8.36 -16.67 6.54
CA VAL A 19 -8.77 -16.43 5.16
C VAL A 19 -7.76 -17.00 4.16
N ASN A 20 -8.21 -17.27 2.94
CA ASN A 20 -7.37 -17.56 1.79
C ASN A 20 -7.94 -16.82 0.59
N ILE A 21 -7.39 -15.65 0.31
CA ILE A 21 -7.87 -14.72 -0.71
C ILE A 21 -6.83 -14.68 -1.84
N PRO A 22 -7.12 -15.25 -3.02
CA PRO A 22 -6.19 -15.28 -4.13
C PRO A 22 -5.83 -13.87 -4.65
N TYR A 23 -4.63 -13.75 -5.23
CA TYR A 23 -4.25 -12.57 -6.00
C TYR A 23 -5.29 -12.26 -7.09
N GLY A 24 -5.54 -10.97 -7.34
CA GLY A 24 -6.50 -10.50 -8.34
C GLY A 24 -7.96 -10.60 -7.91
N THR A 25 -8.25 -11.10 -6.72
CA THR A 25 -9.63 -11.17 -6.21
C THR A 25 -10.09 -9.77 -5.82
N GLU A 26 -11.18 -9.30 -6.42
CA GLU A 26 -11.90 -8.11 -5.97
C GLU A 26 -12.62 -8.37 -4.65
N VAL A 27 -12.56 -7.40 -3.75
CA VAL A 27 -13.22 -7.40 -2.45
C VAL A 27 -13.87 -6.05 -2.22
N GLU A 28 -14.88 -6.02 -1.35
CA GLU A 28 -15.67 -4.81 -1.11
C GLU A 28 -15.19 -4.10 0.15
N GLU A 29 -15.30 -2.78 0.15
CA GLU A 29 -15.23 -1.99 1.37
C GLU A 29 -16.64 -1.69 1.88
N VAL A 30 -16.89 -2.00 3.14
CA VAL A 30 -18.10 -1.62 3.87
C VAL A 30 -17.70 -1.07 5.23
N ASP A 31 -18.08 0.16 5.53
CA ASP A 31 -17.82 0.86 6.81
C ASP A 31 -16.34 0.78 7.26
N GLY A 32 -15.41 0.97 6.33
CA GLY A 32 -13.96 0.93 6.61
C GLY A 32 -13.39 -0.47 6.81
N LEU A 33 -14.15 -1.52 6.51
CA LEU A 33 -13.71 -2.92 6.55
C LEU A 33 -13.65 -3.52 5.14
N ILE A 34 -12.61 -4.31 4.89
CA ILE A 34 -12.54 -5.21 3.75
C ILE A 34 -13.46 -6.40 4.02
N ILE A 35 -14.42 -6.62 3.14
CA ILE A 35 -15.38 -7.72 3.18
C ILE A 35 -15.07 -8.71 2.06
N TYR A 36 -14.96 -10.00 2.42
CA TYR A 36 -14.79 -11.10 1.47
C TYR A 36 -15.80 -12.20 1.76
N LYS A 37 -16.61 -12.55 0.76
CA LYS A 37 -17.68 -13.57 0.86
C LYS A 37 -18.63 -13.33 2.05
N GLY A 38 -18.99 -12.07 2.29
CA GLY A 38 -19.90 -11.66 3.35
C GLY A 38 -19.30 -11.61 4.77
N ALA A 39 -18.00 -11.87 4.92
CA ALA A 39 -17.30 -11.83 6.20
C ALA A 39 -16.26 -10.70 6.25
N ALA A 40 -16.16 -10.03 7.41
CA ALA A 40 -15.14 -9.02 7.64
C ALA A 40 -13.74 -9.66 7.72
N VAL A 41 -12.80 -9.11 6.96
CA VAL A 41 -11.41 -9.57 6.88
C VAL A 41 -10.49 -8.70 7.72
N CYS A 42 -10.44 -7.39 7.47
CA CYS A 42 -9.61 -6.44 8.21
C CYS A 42 -10.06 -5.00 7.95
N ALA A 43 -9.63 -4.04 8.78
CA ALA A 43 -9.85 -2.62 8.54
C ALA A 43 -8.96 -2.10 7.40
N ILE A 44 -9.44 -1.16 6.59
CA ILE A 44 -8.72 -0.62 5.41
C ILE A 44 -7.40 0.10 5.77
N THR A 45 -7.26 0.58 7.00
CA THR A 45 -6.06 1.24 7.52
C THR A 45 -5.09 0.28 8.21
N SER A 46 -5.42 -1.01 8.27
CA SER A 46 -4.61 -2.02 8.94
C SER A 46 -3.37 -2.41 8.12
N ARG A 47 -2.37 -3.00 8.79
CA ARG A 47 -1.21 -3.60 8.12
C ARG A 47 -1.63 -4.66 7.09
N ASN A 48 -2.63 -5.47 7.42
CA ASN A 48 -3.13 -6.52 6.51
C ASN A 48 -3.73 -5.89 5.24
N ALA A 49 -4.50 -4.80 5.39
CA ALA A 49 -4.99 -4.02 4.26
C ALA A 49 -3.85 -3.50 3.38
N HIS A 50 -2.87 -2.82 3.98
CA HIS A 50 -1.73 -2.23 3.27
C HIS A 50 -0.86 -3.27 2.57
N LEU A 51 -0.72 -4.48 3.12
CA LEU A 51 0.09 -5.54 2.54
C LEU A 51 -0.64 -6.31 1.43
N HIS A 52 -1.93 -6.61 1.61
CA HIS A 52 -2.66 -7.56 0.75
C HIS A 52 -3.58 -6.91 -0.26
N PHE A 53 -4.04 -5.70 -0.01
CA PHE A 53 -5.09 -5.05 -0.80
C PHE A 53 -4.65 -3.70 -1.35
N ALA A 54 -5.28 -3.27 -2.43
CA ALA A 54 -5.13 -1.94 -3.00
C ALA A 54 -6.47 -1.41 -3.48
N LYS A 55 -6.68 -0.10 -3.31
CA LYS A 55 -7.87 0.59 -3.80
C LYS A 55 -8.01 0.41 -5.31
N ASN A 56 -9.20 0.03 -5.77
CA ASN A 56 -9.48 -0.36 -7.15
C ASN A 56 -10.65 0.41 -7.78
N ASP A 57 -11.07 1.53 -7.21
CA ASP A 57 -12.22 2.31 -7.71
C ASP A 57 -11.99 2.84 -9.15
N ASP A 58 -10.74 3.07 -9.53
CA ASP A 58 -10.32 3.50 -10.86
C ASP A 58 -9.83 2.35 -11.77
N GLY A 59 -9.98 1.09 -11.33
CA GLY A 59 -9.49 -0.09 -12.04
C GLY A 59 -7.97 -0.26 -12.04
N LYS A 60 -7.22 0.58 -11.32
CA LYS A 60 -5.74 0.54 -11.28
C LYS A 60 -5.19 -0.15 -10.03
N GLY A 61 -5.99 -0.93 -9.31
CA GLY A 61 -5.60 -1.51 -8.03
C GLY A 61 -4.42 -2.47 -8.11
N LEU A 62 -4.26 -3.24 -9.20
CA LEU A 62 -3.09 -4.12 -9.37
C LEU A 62 -1.81 -3.32 -9.55
N GLU A 63 -1.84 -2.29 -10.41
CA GLU A 63 -0.69 -1.40 -10.62
C GLU A 63 -0.32 -0.67 -9.33
N ARG A 64 -1.32 -0.05 -8.66
CA ARG A 64 -1.16 0.61 -7.37
C ARG A 64 -0.53 -0.33 -6.35
N GLY A 65 -1.01 -1.57 -6.33
CA GLY A 65 -0.51 -2.60 -5.45
C GLY A 65 0.94 -2.99 -5.71
N ALA A 66 1.30 -3.20 -6.99
CA ALA A 66 2.67 -3.50 -7.40
C ALA A 66 3.63 -2.36 -7.03
N LEU A 67 3.26 -1.11 -7.33
CA LEU A 67 4.08 0.07 -7.03
C LEU A 67 4.26 0.26 -5.52
N THR A 68 3.19 0.20 -4.72
CA THR A 68 3.30 0.34 -3.26
C THR A 68 4.20 -0.71 -2.65
N LEU A 69 4.10 -1.97 -3.08
CA LEU A 69 5.00 -3.05 -2.63
C LEU A 69 6.44 -2.83 -3.07
N ALA A 70 6.67 -2.47 -4.34
CA ALA A 70 8.00 -2.22 -4.87
C ALA A 70 8.70 -1.07 -4.14
N ILE A 71 7.98 0.01 -3.87
CA ILE A 71 8.49 1.17 -3.12
C ILE A 71 8.87 0.75 -1.69
N THR A 72 7.98 0.08 -0.96
CA THR A 72 8.26 -0.33 0.43
C THR A 72 9.43 -1.30 0.49
N PHE A 73 9.48 -2.31 -0.37
CA PHE A 73 10.60 -3.27 -0.40
C PHE A 73 11.92 -2.60 -0.77
N ARG A 74 11.90 -1.63 -1.71
CA ARG A 74 13.12 -0.93 -2.12
C ARG A 74 13.68 -0.06 -1.00
N LEU A 75 12.80 0.60 -0.24
CA LEU A 75 13.18 1.44 0.90
C LEU A 75 13.63 0.63 2.11
N GLU A 76 13.07 -0.55 2.34
CA GLU A 76 13.46 -1.43 3.45
C GLU A 76 14.84 -2.08 3.27
N LYS A 77 15.30 -2.24 2.01
CA LYS A 77 16.57 -2.89 1.70
C LYS A 77 17.76 -2.13 2.31
N ARG A 78 18.45 -2.75 3.26
CA ARG A 78 19.66 -2.23 3.92
C ARG A 78 20.90 -2.52 3.08
N ASP A 79 21.19 -1.67 2.11
CA ASP A 79 22.42 -1.70 1.29
C ASP A 79 23.15 -0.34 1.36
N ALA A 80 24.29 -0.21 0.67
CA ALA A 80 25.08 1.03 0.66
C ALA A 80 24.28 2.26 0.18
N GLY A 81 23.21 2.06 -0.58
CA GLY A 81 22.31 3.13 -1.03
C GLY A 81 21.09 3.33 -0.14
N TYR A 82 21.02 2.72 1.05
CA TYR A 82 19.85 2.80 1.94
C TYR A 82 19.53 4.25 2.32
N GLN A 83 20.50 4.98 2.88
CA GLN A 83 20.28 6.36 3.34
C GLN A 83 19.94 7.28 2.16
N GLY A 84 20.69 7.20 1.06
CA GLY A 84 20.43 8.04 -0.11
C GLY A 84 19.03 7.85 -0.71
N ARG A 85 18.42 6.67 -0.62
CA ARG A 85 17.02 6.48 -1.03
C ARG A 85 16.03 7.20 -0.10
N TRP A 86 16.29 7.18 1.20
CA TRP A 86 15.45 7.89 2.17
C TRP A 86 15.64 9.41 2.09
N ASP A 87 16.85 9.89 1.83
CA ASP A 87 17.11 11.31 1.61
C ASP A 87 16.30 11.83 0.41
N LEU A 88 16.26 11.08 -0.70
CA LEU A 88 15.42 11.43 -1.85
C LEU A 88 13.93 11.51 -1.50
N VAL A 89 13.40 10.54 -0.74
CA VAL A 89 12.00 10.53 -0.28
C VAL A 89 11.71 11.70 0.64
N TRP A 90 12.67 12.09 1.47
CA TRP A 90 12.51 13.20 2.39
C TRP A 90 12.44 14.55 1.68
N GLU A 91 13.27 14.77 0.67
CA GLU A 91 13.32 16.05 -0.04
C GLU A 91 12.24 16.21 -1.12
N ASP A 92 11.59 15.12 -1.53
CA ASP A 92 10.63 15.14 -2.65
C ASP A 92 9.23 15.64 -2.23
N PRO A 93 8.71 16.72 -2.86
CA PRO A 93 7.40 17.28 -2.52
C PRO A 93 6.21 16.33 -2.74
N VAL A 94 6.32 15.37 -3.68
CA VAL A 94 5.26 14.38 -3.92
C VAL A 94 5.21 13.38 -2.77
N CYS A 95 6.37 12.90 -2.30
CA CYS A 95 6.48 12.03 -1.14
C CYS A 95 5.90 12.69 0.12
N GLN A 96 6.16 13.98 0.34
CA GLN A 96 5.68 14.71 1.52
C GLN A 96 4.16 14.74 1.65
N LYS A 97 3.40 14.68 0.55
CA LYS A 97 1.92 14.58 0.59
C LYS A 97 1.41 13.35 1.35
N TYR A 98 2.23 12.30 1.42
CA TYR A 98 1.86 11.00 1.98
C TYR A 98 2.57 10.68 3.28
N ARG A 99 3.38 11.60 3.79
CA ARG A 99 4.06 11.45 5.07
C ARG A 99 3.07 11.67 6.22
N ARG A 100 3.25 10.95 7.33
CA ARG A 100 2.58 11.25 8.60
C ARG A 100 3.23 12.48 9.26
N PRO A 101 2.49 13.59 9.44
CA PRO A 101 3.05 14.80 10.03
C PRO A 101 3.33 14.66 11.54
N GLU A 102 2.68 13.72 12.23
CA GLU A 102 2.85 13.53 13.68
C GLU A 102 4.21 12.92 14.06
N HIS A 103 5.01 12.53 13.07
CA HIS A 103 6.34 11.96 13.26
C HIS A 103 7.35 12.82 12.50
N GLU A 104 7.91 13.84 13.16
CA GLU A 104 8.87 14.78 12.55
C GLU A 104 10.26 14.15 12.36
N ASP A 105 10.67 13.23 13.24
CA ASP A 105 12.00 12.60 13.20
C ASP A 105 12.10 11.40 12.25
N PHE A 106 10.97 10.83 11.84
CA PHE A 106 10.93 9.62 11.03
C PHE A 106 9.96 9.77 9.86
N PHE A 107 10.35 9.29 8.69
CA PHE A 107 9.46 9.23 7.56
C PHE A 107 8.60 7.97 7.66
N LEU A 108 7.30 8.16 7.87
CA LEU A 108 6.32 7.08 7.85
C LEU A 108 5.25 7.37 6.81
N TRP A 109 5.00 6.39 5.95
CA TRP A 109 3.90 6.44 5.01
C TRP A 109 2.56 6.45 5.77
N GLY A 110 1.73 7.45 5.48
CA GLY A 110 0.34 7.52 5.89
C GLY A 110 -0.53 6.55 5.10
N HIS A 111 -1.79 6.38 5.53
CA HIS A 111 -2.74 5.54 4.77
C HIS A 111 -2.91 6.03 3.33
N ALA A 112 -2.89 7.35 3.11
CA ALA A 112 -3.01 7.99 1.81
C ALA A 112 -1.95 7.51 0.80
N PHE A 113 -0.75 7.07 1.23
CA PHE A 113 0.24 6.46 0.34
C PHE A 113 -0.31 5.22 -0.36
N TYR A 114 -1.02 4.35 0.37
CA TYR A 114 -1.54 3.09 -0.15
C TYR A 114 -2.72 3.26 -1.11
N GLU A 115 -3.33 4.45 -1.09
CA GLU A 115 -4.43 4.85 -1.97
C GLU A 115 -4.02 5.93 -2.99
N ALA A 116 -2.73 6.32 -2.98
CA ALA A 116 -2.20 7.38 -3.80
C ALA A 116 -2.42 7.11 -5.30
N PRO A 117 -2.76 8.12 -6.12
CA PRO A 117 -2.85 7.99 -7.57
C PRO A 117 -1.61 7.30 -8.15
N VAL A 118 -1.80 6.44 -9.16
CA VAL A 118 -0.68 5.68 -9.72
C VAL A 118 0.41 6.58 -10.32
N GLU A 119 0.08 7.80 -10.75
CA GLU A 119 1.08 8.74 -11.30
C GLU A 119 2.07 9.18 -10.21
N ASP A 120 1.57 9.53 -9.02
CA ASP A 120 2.42 9.86 -7.87
C ASP A 120 3.23 8.63 -7.44
N LEU A 121 2.64 7.43 -7.45
CA LEU A 121 3.37 6.20 -7.14
C LEU A 121 4.47 5.86 -8.18
N ARG A 122 4.22 6.09 -9.47
CA ARG A 122 5.23 5.92 -10.53
C ARG A 122 6.38 6.91 -10.36
N HIS A 123 6.07 8.17 -10.03
CA HIS A 123 7.06 9.19 -9.70
C HIS A 123 7.95 8.73 -8.54
N ILE A 124 7.34 8.32 -7.43
CA ILE A 124 8.07 7.86 -6.24
C ILE A 124 8.92 6.61 -6.58
N ALA A 125 8.37 5.66 -7.33
CA ALA A 125 9.11 4.47 -7.74
C ALA A 125 10.34 4.83 -8.59
N ALA A 126 10.18 5.73 -9.56
CA ALA A 126 11.28 6.22 -10.40
C ALA A 126 12.35 6.94 -9.58
N LEU A 127 11.93 7.81 -8.64
CA LEU A 127 12.80 8.58 -7.75
C LEU A 127 13.81 7.70 -7.01
N ILE A 128 13.36 6.57 -6.46
CA ILE A 128 14.21 5.66 -5.65
C ILE A 128 14.74 4.45 -6.43
N GLY A 129 14.46 4.39 -7.74
CA GLY A 129 14.79 3.27 -8.61
C GLY A 129 14.13 1.95 -8.19
N ALA A 130 12.88 2.00 -7.70
CA ALA A 130 12.05 0.82 -7.50
C ALA A 130 11.45 0.38 -8.85
N ARG A 131 11.48 -0.94 -9.12
CA ARG A 131 10.83 -1.53 -10.30
C ARG A 131 9.60 -2.30 -9.82
N GLY A 132 8.43 -1.94 -10.34
CA GLY A 132 7.16 -2.64 -10.13
C GLY A 132 6.98 -3.82 -11.07
#